data_AF-A0A8T5ENK3-F1
#
_entry.id   AF-A0A8T5ENK3-F1
#
_cell.length_a   1.000
_cell.length_b   1.000
_cell.length_c   1.000
_cell.angle_alpha   90.00
_cell.angle_beta   90.00
_cell.angle_gamma   90.00
#
_symmetry.space_group_name_H-M   'P 1'
#
loop_
_entity.id
_entity.type
_entity.pdbx_description
1 polymer ?
#
loop_
_entity_poly.entity_id
_entity_poly.type
_entity_poly.pdbx_seq_one_letter_code
_entity_poly.pdbx_strand_id
1 'polypeptide(L)'
;MRQRVQSRIVKSRIATRRREKKAEEEIVVKVPRQEDVGYLEFEDEALSDGDRRRKIASALVMIGALMGMLSGTLILQGNPSGLLDSSIFKTNEALTLYGSVLDSEGDPIEGASIELIDIDSSSVINSNFSDENGRYTINEVAVKEYELHISKQGYETVILKFKPEPIGISPITLLKGDGERIKEERSETEGWSMENAVILATVEGLFTIGCSLVGVHASFEIKRKKRYRRTQAFCWVGLFSRGLIIFGPALILLSMILLMLNKQDFEDQQEMEVF
;
A
#
# COMPACT_ATOMS: atom_id res chain seq x y z
N MET A 1 94.86 46.45 -10.06
CA MET A 1 93.40 46.57 -9.81
C MET A 1 92.54 45.57 -10.61
N ARG A 2 92.82 45.32 -11.90
CA ARG A 2 92.04 44.39 -12.77
C ARG A 2 92.03 42.92 -12.32
N GLN A 3 93.12 42.39 -11.76
CA GLN A 3 93.20 40.99 -11.30
C GLN A 3 92.30 40.67 -10.09
N ARG A 4 92.06 41.63 -9.19
CA ARG A 4 91.15 41.45 -8.03
C ARG A 4 89.68 41.41 -8.45
N VAL A 5 89.32 42.12 -9.51
CA VAL A 5 87.95 42.14 -10.05
C VAL A 5 87.66 40.84 -10.78
N GLN A 6 88.58 40.37 -11.62
CA GLN A 6 88.43 39.08 -12.31
C GLN A 6 88.36 37.89 -11.34
N SER A 7 89.16 37.88 -10.27
CA SER A 7 89.09 36.81 -9.28
C SER A 7 87.78 36.82 -8.48
N ARG A 8 87.17 37.99 -8.23
CA ARG A 8 85.83 38.08 -7.63
C ARG A 8 84.74 37.56 -8.57
N ILE A 9 84.81 37.86 -9.86
CA ILE A 9 83.83 37.39 -10.85
C ILE A 9 83.91 35.87 -11.03
N VAL A 10 85.14 35.32 -11.08
CA VAL A 10 85.35 33.87 -11.18
C VAL A 10 84.86 33.16 -9.91
N LYS A 11 85.18 33.68 -8.72
CA LYS A 11 84.67 33.13 -7.45
C LYS A 11 83.14 33.22 -7.36
N SER A 12 82.54 34.30 -7.84
CA SER A 12 81.08 34.46 -7.92
C SER A 12 80.47 33.41 -8.84
N ARG A 13 80.98 33.23 -10.06
CA ARG A 13 80.45 32.21 -10.99
C ARG A 13 80.60 30.78 -10.48
N ILE A 14 81.72 30.47 -9.83
CA ILE A 14 81.93 29.16 -9.20
C ILE A 14 80.96 28.95 -8.02
N ALA A 15 80.71 29.99 -7.22
CA ALA A 15 79.72 29.94 -6.15
C ALA A 15 78.30 29.76 -6.68
N THR A 16 77.93 30.42 -7.79
CA THR A 16 76.63 30.25 -8.44
C THR A 16 76.46 28.83 -8.97
N ARG A 17 77.44 28.29 -9.72
CA ARG A 17 77.37 26.90 -10.20
C ARG A 17 77.36 25.86 -9.09
N ARG A 18 78.06 26.11 -7.97
CA ARG A 18 77.99 25.22 -6.79
C ARG A 18 76.62 25.29 -6.12
N ARG A 19 75.94 26.43 -6.14
CA ARG A 19 74.56 26.55 -5.65
C ARG A 19 73.56 25.87 -6.58
N GLU A 20 73.72 25.98 -7.89
CA GLU A 20 72.90 25.27 -8.87
C GLU A 20 73.06 23.75 -8.74
N LYS A 21 74.30 23.24 -8.67
CA LYS A 21 74.54 21.80 -8.47
C LYS A 21 74.02 21.30 -7.11
N LYS A 22 74.14 22.10 -6.05
CA LYS A 22 73.61 21.74 -4.73
C LYS A 22 72.07 21.77 -4.71
N ALA A 23 71.44 22.61 -5.53
CA ALA A 23 69.99 22.64 -5.71
C ALA A 23 69.48 21.49 -6.59
N GLU A 24 70.29 20.98 -7.53
CA GLU A 24 69.98 19.77 -8.31
C GLU A 24 70.15 18.48 -7.50
N GLU A 25 71.14 18.42 -6.60
CA GLU A 25 71.38 17.28 -5.69
C GLU A 25 70.52 17.30 -4.42
N GLU A 26 69.88 18.42 -4.10
CA GLU A 26 68.89 18.50 -3.03
C GLU A 26 67.63 17.76 -3.49
N ILE A 27 67.50 16.51 -3.04
CA ILE A 27 66.31 15.68 -3.23
C ILE A 27 65.14 16.50 -2.67
N VAL A 28 64.39 17.12 -3.58
CA VAL A 28 63.10 17.73 -3.26
C VAL A 28 62.23 16.56 -2.81
N VAL A 29 62.10 16.42 -1.50
CA VAL A 29 61.10 15.55 -0.90
C VAL A 29 59.78 16.05 -1.45
N LYS A 30 59.26 15.36 -2.47
CA LYS A 30 57.87 15.48 -2.87
C LYS A 30 57.10 14.98 -1.67
N VAL A 31 56.72 15.92 -0.80
CA VAL A 31 55.64 15.70 0.15
C VAL A 31 54.51 15.14 -0.70
N PRO A 32 54.06 13.89 -0.48
CA PRO A 32 52.86 13.43 -1.15
C PRO A 32 51.82 14.51 -0.85
N ARG A 33 51.30 15.12 -1.91
CA ARG A 33 50.19 16.05 -1.81
C ARG A 33 49.19 15.32 -0.93
N GLN A 34 49.00 15.83 0.28
CA GLN A 34 48.01 15.33 1.20
C GLN A 34 46.76 15.17 0.34
N GLU A 35 46.26 13.93 0.20
CA GLU A 35 44.99 13.71 -0.46
C GLU A 35 44.05 14.68 0.23
N ASP A 36 43.67 15.73 -0.50
CA ASP A 36 42.58 16.60 -0.09
C ASP A 36 41.43 15.61 0.05
N VAL A 37 41.15 15.23 1.30
CA VAL A 37 39.89 14.67 1.72
C VAL A 37 38.88 15.55 1.04
N GLY A 38 38.27 15.02 -0.03
CA GLY A 38 37.44 15.78 -0.93
C GLY A 38 36.34 16.42 -0.12
N TYR A 39 36.57 17.67 0.31
CA TYR A 39 35.50 18.61 0.43
C TYR A 39 34.88 18.56 -0.95
N LEU A 40 33.61 18.15 -0.98
CA LEU A 40 32.73 18.38 -2.11
C LEU A 40 32.74 19.88 -2.34
N GLU A 41 33.73 20.35 -3.08
CA GLU A 41 33.70 21.63 -3.74
C GLU A 41 32.60 21.43 -4.77
N PHE A 42 31.38 21.76 -4.36
CA PHE A 42 30.32 22.03 -5.31
C PHE A 42 30.89 23.15 -6.17
N GLU A 43 31.42 22.79 -7.35
CA GLU A 43 31.50 23.74 -8.44
C GLU A 43 30.07 24.29 -8.57
N ASP A 44 29.85 25.48 -8.02
CA ASP A 44 28.77 26.37 -8.41
C ASP A 44 29.05 26.77 -9.86
N GLU A 45 29.01 25.80 -10.78
CA GLU A 45 28.61 26.07 -12.15
C GLU A 45 27.31 26.83 -12.00
N ALA A 46 27.32 28.12 -12.38
CA ALA A 46 26.14 28.94 -12.41
C ALA A 46 25.15 28.27 -13.36
N LEU A 47 24.33 27.36 -12.81
CA LEU A 47 23.37 26.56 -13.56
C LEU A 47 22.46 27.55 -14.27
N SER A 48 22.28 27.35 -15.58
CA SER A 48 21.22 28.04 -16.31
C SER A 48 19.91 27.88 -15.53
N ASP A 49 19.08 28.93 -15.47
CA ASP A 49 17.83 28.93 -14.70
C ASP A 49 16.94 27.70 -15.03
N GLY A 50 17.00 27.20 -16.27
CA GLY A 50 16.34 25.96 -16.70
C GLY A 50 16.88 24.69 -16.02
N ASP A 51 18.21 24.57 -15.89
CA ASP A 51 18.84 23.43 -15.21
C ASP A 51 18.50 23.38 -13.72
N ARG A 52 18.41 24.54 -13.06
CA ARG A 52 17.97 24.63 -11.67
C ARG A 52 16.52 24.17 -11.50
N ARG A 53 15.61 24.67 -12.34
CA ARG A 53 14.18 24.29 -12.32
C ARG A 53 13.97 22.80 -12.55
N ARG A 54 14.73 22.21 -13.49
CA ARG A 54 14.64 20.78 -13.80
C ARG A 54 15.21 19.89 -12.69
N LYS A 55 16.31 20.30 -12.04
CA LYS A 55 16.83 19.61 -10.85
C LYS A 55 15.80 19.61 -9.71
N ILE A 56 15.12 20.74 -9.49
CA ILE A 56 14.01 20.84 -8.53
C ILE A 56 12.86 19.90 -8.93
N ALA A 57 12.44 19.92 -10.20
CA ALA A 57 11.38 19.05 -10.71
C ALA A 57 11.71 17.55 -10.52
N SER A 58 12.96 17.15 -10.80
CA SER A 58 13.46 15.78 -10.55
C SER A 58 13.40 15.43 -9.07
N ALA A 59 13.82 16.34 -8.18
CA ALA A 59 13.77 16.12 -6.74
C ALA A 59 12.33 15.98 -6.21
N LEU A 60 11.39 16.79 -6.69
CA LEU A 60 9.98 16.71 -6.32
C LEU A 60 9.36 15.34 -6.69
N VAL A 61 9.67 14.83 -7.89
CA VAL A 61 9.20 13.51 -8.32
C VAL A 61 9.84 12.41 -7.50
N MET A 62 11.15 12.50 -7.23
CA MET A 62 11.86 11.54 -6.39
C MET A 62 11.24 11.46 -4.99
N ILE A 63 11.03 12.61 -4.35
CA ILE A 63 10.43 12.69 -3.01
C ILE A 63 9.02 12.12 -3.03
N GLY A 64 8.17 12.53 -3.98
CA GLY A 64 6.81 12.02 -4.10
C GLY A 64 6.76 10.51 -4.31
N ALA A 65 7.67 9.97 -5.12
CA ALA A 65 7.80 8.53 -5.35
C ALA A 65 8.28 7.78 -4.10
N LEU A 66 9.30 8.30 -3.39
CA LEU A 66 9.79 7.69 -2.15
C LEU A 66 8.71 7.67 -1.05
N MET A 67 7.92 8.75 -0.94
CA MET A 67 6.76 8.79 -0.05
C MET A 67 5.71 7.73 -0.41
N GLY A 68 5.53 7.46 -1.70
CA GLY A 68 4.63 6.41 -2.16
C GLY A 68 5.14 5.00 -1.93
N MET A 69 6.45 4.78 -2.07
CA MET A 69 7.08 3.54 -1.67
C MET A 69 6.87 3.29 -0.16
N LEU A 70 7.11 4.31 0.67
CA LEU A 70 6.85 4.24 2.11
C LEU A 70 5.38 3.93 2.41
N SER A 71 4.45 4.63 1.77
CA SER A 71 3.00 4.39 1.93
C SER A 71 2.61 2.98 1.53
N GLY A 72 3.11 2.47 0.40
CA GLY A 72 2.87 1.10 -0.05
C GLY A 72 3.38 0.07 0.95
N THR A 73 4.57 0.29 1.54
CA THR A 73 5.08 -0.60 2.59
C THR A 73 4.23 -0.58 3.86
N LEU A 74 3.71 0.59 4.25
CA LEU A 74 2.82 0.71 5.42
C LEU A 74 1.48 -0.01 5.20
N ILE A 75 0.93 0.05 3.98
CA ILE A 75 -0.29 -0.70 3.62
C ILE A 75 -0.05 -2.21 3.77
N LEU A 76 1.09 -2.70 3.26
CA LEU A 76 1.42 -4.12 3.35
C LEU A 76 1.70 -4.57 4.79
N GLN A 77 2.37 -3.75 5.60
CA GLN A 77 2.62 -4.07 7.02
C GLN A 77 1.36 -3.99 7.87
N GLY A 78 0.46 -3.06 7.58
CA GLY A 78 -0.83 -2.93 8.25
C GLY A 78 -1.86 -3.99 7.85
N ASN A 79 -1.54 -4.86 6.87
CA ASN A 79 -2.46 -5.88 6.40
C ASN A 79 -2.56 -7.04 7.40
N PRO A 80 -3.75 -7.32 7.98
CA PRO A 80 -3.93 -8.38 8.97
C PRO A 80 -4.04 -9.78 8.34
N SER A 81 -3.32 -10.08 7.26
CA SER A 81 -3.43 -11.36 6.54
C SER A 81 -3.20 -12.57 7.45
N GLY A 82 -2.36 -12.45 8.48
CA GLY A 82 -2.14 -13.49 9.49
C GLY A 82 -3.36 -13.77 10.40
N LEU A 83 -4.33 -12.85 10.47
CA LEU A 83 -5.60 -13.11 11.17
C LEU A 83 -6.48 -14.08 10.38
N LEU A 84 -6.40 -14.11 9.05
CA LEU A 84 -7.20 -15.04 8.24
C LEU A 84 -6.86 -16.50 8.55
N ASP A 85 -5.60 -16.79 8.87
CA ASP A 85 -5.16 -18.12 9.26
C ASP A 85 -5.39 -18.46 10.74
N SER A 86 -5.71 -17.44 11.55
CA SER A 86 -5.92 -17.62 12.98
C SER A 86 -7.20 -18.41 13.24
N SER A 87 -7.18 -19.22 14.30
CA SER A 87 -8.32 -20.03 14.73
C SER A 87 -9.58 -19.21 15.06
N ILE A 88 -9.45 -17.90 15.24
CA ILE A 88 -10.56 -16.96 15.47
C ILE A 88 -11.40 -16.77 14.18
N PHE A 89 -10.79 -16.92 13.00
CA PHE A 89 -11.47 -16.73 11.70
C PHE A 89 -11.59 -18.02 10.88
N LYS A 90 -10.88 -19.10 11.24
CA LYS A 90 -11.20 -20.45 10.76
C LYS A 90 -12.49 -20.92 11.42
N THR A 91 -13.63 -20.62 10.80
CA THR A 91 -14.94 -21.16 11.16
C THR A 91 -14.99 -22.67 10.94
N ASN A 92 -14.42 -23.42 11.88
CA ASN A 92 -14.92 -24.72 12.34
C ASN A 92 -15.88 -24.51 13.53
N GLU A 93 -16.48 -23.33 13.64
CA GLU A 93 -17.38 -23.00 14.74
C GLU A 93 -18.72 -23.68 14.50
N ALA A 94 -18.97 -24.72 15.27
CA ALA A 94 -20.31 -25.14 15.56
C ALA A 94 -20.87 -24.13 16.58
N LEU A 95 -21.89 -23.36 16.19
CA LEU A 95 -22.56 -22.39 17.05
C LEU A 95 -23.72 -23.05 17.79
N THR A 96 -24.00 -22.57 19.00
CA THR A 96 -25.27 -22.88 19.67
C THR A 96 -26.31 -21.86 19.22
N LEU A 97 -27.39 -22.35 18.61
CA LEU A 97 -28.55 -21.55 18.25
C LEU A 97 -29.47 -21.40 19.45
N TYR A 98 -29.87 -20.16 19.72
CA TYR A 98 -30.92 -19.82 20.66
C TYR A 98 -32.06 -19.17 19.91
N GLY A 99 -33.29 -19.56 20.23
CA GLY A 99 -34.48 -18.93 19.68
C GLY A 99 -35.66 -19.03 20.62
N SER A 100 -36.74 -18.36 20.23
CA SER A 100 -38.01 -18.40 20.96
C SER A 100 -39.19 -18.42 19.99
N VAL A 101 -40.25 -19.11 20.40
CA VAL A 101 -41.49 -19.29 19.65
C VAL A 101 -42.61 -18.60 20.42
N LEU A 102 -43.23 -17.62 19.78
CA LEU A 102 -44.28 -16.78 20.35
C LEU A 102 -45.55 -16.88 19.51
N ASP A 103 -46.69 -16.48 20.05
CA ASP A 103 -47.93 -16.29 19.29
C ASP A 103 -48.11 -14.83 18.83
N SER A 104 -49.24 -14.54 18.16
CA SER A 104 -49.56 -13.19 17.66
C SER A 104 -49.77 -12.14 18.76
N GLU A 105 -50.06 -12.58 19.98
CA GLU A 105 -50.29 -11.72 21.16
C GLU A 105 -48.98 -11.48 21.93
N GLY A 106 -47.92 -12.22 21.58
CA GLY A 106 -46.59 -12.16 22.21
C GLY A 106 -46.40 -13.19 23.32
N ASP A 107 -47.35 -14.11 23.49
CA ASP A 107 -47.30 -15.16 24.50
C ASP A 107 -46.41 -16.32 24.03
N PRO A 108 -45.63 -16.95 24.92
CA PRO A 108 -44.78 -18.08 24.57
C PRO A 108 -45.58 -19.33 24.22
N ILE A 109 -45.12 -20.07 23.20
CA ILE A 109 -45.74 -21.34 22.79
C ILE A 109 -44.87 -22.51 23.25
N GLU A 110 -45.39 -23.31 24.19
CA GLU A 110 -44.76 -24.55 24.65
C GLU A 110 -45.01 -25.73 23.69
N GLY A 111 -44.00 -26.57 23.52
CA GLY A 111 -44.07 -27.83 22.79
C GLY A 111 -44.34 -27.67 21.29
N ALA A 112 -43.88 -26.58 20.69
CA ALA A 112 -43.74 -26.47 19.24
C ALA A 112 -42.59 -27.37 18.79
N SER A 113 -42.77 -28.13 17.70
CA SER A 113 -41.72 -28.95 17.10
C SER A 113 -40.78 -28.05 16.31
N ILE A 114 -39.47 -28.16 16.55
CA ILE A 114 -38.42 -27.43 15.84
C ILE A 114 -37.51 -28.45 15.16
N GLU A 115 -37.44 -28.40 13.84
CA GLU A 115 -36.59 -29.26 13.02
C GLU A 115 -35.59 -28.43 12.23
N LEU A 116 -34.30 -28.70 12.41
CA LEU A 116 -33.22 -28.09 11.64
C LEU A 116 -32.88 -29.00 10.45
N ILE A 117 -33.07 -28.49 9.25
CA ILE A 117 -32.94 -29.22 7.99
C ILE A 117 -31.78 -28.64 7.18
N ASP A 118 -30.92 -29.54 6.70
CA ASP A 118 -29.87 -29.24 5.73
C ASP A 118 -30.48 -28.90 4.37
N ILE A 119 -30.16 -27.74 3.79
CA ILE A 119 -30.66 -27.37 2.47
C ILE A 119 -30.09 -28.30 1.38
N ASP A 120 -28.82 -28.71 1.51
CA ASP A 120 -28.13 -29.48 0.47
C ASP A 120 -28.59 -30.94 0.44
N SER A 121 -28.74 -31.57 1.61
CA SER A 121 -29.12 -32.99 1.73
C SER A 121 -30.60 -33.21 2.04
N SER A 122 -31.36 -32.14 2.31
CA SER A 122 -32.78 -32.21 2.74
C SER A 122 -33.01 -33.15 3.93
N SER A 123 -31.99 -33.32 4.78
CA SER A 123 -32.02 -34.22 5.93
C SER A 123 -32.23 -33.43 7.23
N VAL A 124 -33.06 -33.95 8.12
CA VAL A 124 -33.17 -33.44 9.49
C VAL A 124 -31.87 -33.71 10.24
N ILE A 125 -31.17 -32.66 10.63
CA ILE A 125 -29.91 -32.71 11.38
C ILE A 125 -30.20 -32.78 12.87
N ASN A 126 -31.20 -32.03 13.32
CA ASN A 126 -31.57 -31.95 14.73
C ASN A 126 -33.07 -31.69 14.86
N SER A 127 -33.68 -32.21 15.91
CA SER A 127 -35.07 -31.93 16.28
C SER A 127 -35.18 -31.68 17.78
N ASN A 128 -35.95 -30.66 18.15
CA ASN A 128 -36.18 -30.27 19.53
C ASN A 128 -37.60 -29.72 19.71
N PHE A 129 -38.02 -29.48 20.95
CA PHE A 129 -39.29 -28.85 21.29
C PHE A 129 -39.06 -27.56 22.08
N SER A 130 -39.97 -26.60 21.94
CA SER A 130 -39.95 -25.39 22.78
C SER A 130 -40.37 -25.71 24.22
N ASP A 131 -39.73 -25.05 25.18
CA ASP A 131 -40.03 -25.17 26.61
C ASP A 131 -41.27 -24.36 27.05
N GLU A 132 -41.60 -24.38 28.35
CA GLU A 132 -42.71 -23.61 28.95
C GLU A 132 -42.62 -22.09 28.70
N ASN A 133 -41.42 -21.56 28.42
CA ASN A 133 -41.19 -20.16 28.08
C ASN A 133 -41.08 -19.94 26.56
N GLY A 134 -41.43 -20.93 25.75
CA GLY A 134 -41.34 -20.90 24.29
C GLY A 134 -39.91 -20.90 23.77
N ARG A 135 -38.88 -21.13 24.59
CA ARG A 135 -37.47 -21.09 24.17
C ARG A 135 -37.01 -22.45 23.64
N TYR A 136 -36.04 -22.43 22.74
CA TYR A 136 -35.36 -23.63 22.26
C TYR A 136 -33.87 -23.37 22.05
N THR A 137 -33.09 -24.45 22.15
CA THR A 137 -31.64 -24.43 21.96
C THR A 137 -31.23 -25.58 21.07
N ILE A 138 -30.37 -25.30 20.08
CA ILE A 138 -29.75 -26.32 19.22
C ILE A 138 -28.25 -26.15 19.29
N ASN A 139 -27.56 -27.15 19.84
CA ASN A 139 -26.11 -27.11 20.03
C ASN A 139 -25.37 -27.59 18.79
N GLU A 140 -24.12 -27.17 18.66
CA GLU A 140 -23.16 -27.68 17.67
C GLU A 140 -23.64 -27.57 16.20
N VAL A 141 -24.22 -26.43 15.85
CA VAL A 141 -24.67 -26.15 14.48
C VAL A 141 -23.56 -25.48 13.68
N ALA A 142 -23.03 -26.16 12.67
CA ALA A 142 -21.98 -25.61 11.80
C ALA A 142 -22.46 -24.33 11.07
N VAL A 143 -21.58 -23.35 10.82
CA VAL A 143 -21.98 -22.12 10.10
C VAL A 143 -22.16 -22.37 8.60
N LYS A 144 -23.34 -22.86 8.20
CA LYS A 144 -23.79 -23.00 6.81
C LYS A 144 -25.30 -22.71 6.67
N GLU A 145 -25.83 -22.75 5.45
CA GLU A 145 -27.24 -22.44 5.22
C GLU A 145 -28.16 -23.59 5.67
N TYR A 146 -29.24 -23.25 6.37
CA TYR A 146 -30.23 -24.20 6.88
C TYR A 146 -31.65 -23.70 6.69
N GLU A 147 -32.58 -24.66 6.73
CA GLU A 147 -33.99 -24.42 6.95
C GLU A 147 -34.37 -24.83 8.38
N LEU A 148 -35.04 -23.95 9.11
CA LEU A 148 -35.63 -24.25 10.40
C LEU A 148 -37.14 -24.36 10.23
N HIS A 149 -37.68 -25.56 10.43
CA HIS A 149 -39.11 -25.85 10.31
C HIS A 149 -39.71 -25.88 11.70
N ILE A 150 -40.70 -25.02 11.95
CA ILE A 150 -41.36 -24.93 13.25
C ILE A 150 -42.85 -25.16 13.07
N SER A 151 -43.38 -26.15 13.78
CA SER A 151 -44.77 -26.57 13.66
C SER A 151 -45.43 -26.84 15.01
N LYS A 152 -46.72 -26.54 15.11
CA LYS A 152 -47.57 -26.85 16.27
C LYS A 152 -48.99 -27.10 15.79
N GLN A 153 -49.68 -28.07 16.38
CA GLN A 153 -51.07 -28.35 16.05
C GLN A 153 -51.96 -27.10 16.25
N GLY A 154 -52.71 -26.72 15.22
CA GLY A 154 -53.57 -25.52 15.22
C GLY A 154 -52.86 -24.22 14.83
N TYR A 155 -51.59 -24.29 14.43
CA TYR A 155 -50.79 -23.17 13.94
C TYR A 155 -50.20 -23.48 12.57
N GLU A 156 -49.97 -22.43 11.79
CA GLU A 156 -49.24 -22.51 10.53
C GLU A 156 -47.77 -22.91 10.77
N THR A 157 -47.25 -23.77 9.90
CA THR A 157 -45.84 -24.17 9.93
C THR A 157 -44.98 -23.03 9.38
N VAL A 158 -43.95 -22.63 10.11
CA VAL A 158 -42.99 -21.61 9.65
C VAL A 158 -41.70 -22.28 9.18
N ILE A 159 -41.29 -21.98 7.96
CA ILE A 159 -40.02 -22.42 7.37
C ILE A 159 -39.10 -21.21 7.31
N LEU A 160 -38.08 -21.18 8.15
CA LEU A 160 -37.09 -20.10 8.20
C LEU A 160 -35.82 -20.50 7.48
N LYS A 161 -35.45 -19.78 6.41
CA LYS A 161 -34.14 -19.90 5.77
C LYS A 161 -33.17 -18.93 6.41
N PHE A 162 -32.07 -19.44 6.95
CA PHE A 162 -31.09 -18.62 7.66
C PHE A 162 -29.69 -19.25 7.61
N LYS A 163 -28.69 -18.44 7.99
CA LYS A 163 -27.34 -18.87 8.29
C LYS A 163 -27.08 -18.59 9.79
N PRO A 164 -26.56 -19.55 10.58
CA PRO A 164 -26.27 -19.34 12.00
C PRO A 164 -25.40 -18.10 12.24
N GLU A 165 -25.84 -17.23 13.15
CA GLU A 165 -25.10 -16.06 13.62
C GLU A 165 -24.93 -16.10 15.15
N PRO A 166 -23.85 -15.50 15.71
CA PRO A 166 -23.60 -15.52 17.17
C PRO A 166 -24.68 -14.83 18.02
N ILE A 167 -25.47 -13.94 17.42
CA ILE A 167 -26.53 -13.17 18.11
C ILE A 167 -27.83 -13.95 18.29
N GLY A 168 -27.91 -15.18 17.77
CA GLY A 168 -29.12 -16.02 17.82
C GLY A 168 -30.11 -15.72 16.70
N ILE A 169 -31.28 -16.37 16.75
CA ILE A 169 -32.35 -16.23 15.75
C ILE A 169 -33.42 -15.29 16.32
N SER A 170 -33.96 -14.38 15.49
CA SER A 170 -35.09 -13.55 15.91
C SER A 170 -36.27 -14.40 16.39
N PRO A 171 -37.06 -13.92 17.37
CA PRO A 171 -38.24 -14.65 17.83
C PRO A 171 -39.18 -14.97 16.66
N ILE A 172 -39.69 -16.20 16.65
CA ILE A 172 -40.52 -16.73 15.59
C ILE A 172 -41.96 -16.74 16.07
N THR A 173 -42.80 -15.94 15.41
CA THR A 173 -44.23 -15.87 15.72
C THR A 173 -45.02 -16.89 14.91
N LEU A 174 -45.75 -17.78 15.58
CA LEU A 174 -46.70 -18.68 14.94
C LEU A 174 -48.09 -18.03 14.88
N LEU A 175 -48.75 -18.19 13.73
CA LEU A 175 -50.12 -17.72 13.51
C LEU A 175 -51.07 -18.91 13.55
N LYS A 176 -52.26 -18.72 14.13
CA LYS A 176 -53.31 -19.75 14.13
C LYS A 176 -53.81 -19.95 12.71
N GLY A 177 -53.88 -21.20 12.26
CA GLY A 177 -54.29 -21.53 10.90
C GLY A 177 -53.71 -22.86 10.44
N ASP A 178 -54.08 -23.24 9.22
CA ASP A 178 -53.52 -24.37 8.50
C ASP A 178 -52.73 -23.82 7.30
N GLY A 179 -51.47 -24.23 7.14
CA GLY A 179 -50.63 -23.81 6.03
C GLY A 179 -49.15 -23.75 6.36
N GLU A 180 -48.37 -23.28 5.38
CA GLU A 180 -46.93 -23.07 5.50
C GLU A 180 -46.59 -21.61 5.16
N ARG A 181 -45.70 -21.02 5.97
CA ARG A 181 -45.18 -19.67 5.78
C ARG A 181 -43.66 -19.70 5.71
N ILE A 182 -43.12 -19.30 4.58
CA ILE A 182 -41.67 -19.18 4.40
C ILE A 182 -41.22 -17.79 4.84
N LYS A 183 -40.26 -17.74 5.75
CA LYS A 183 -39.58 -16.53 6.20
C LYS A 183 -38.12 -16.62 5.77
N GLU A 184 -37.62 -15.61 5.08
CA GLU A 184 -36.20 -15.50 4.78
C GLU A 184 -35.57 -14.50 5.74
N GLU A 185 -34.67 -15.00 6.59
CA GLU A 185 -33.83 -14.18 7.48
C GLU A 185 -32.39 -14.34 7.02
N ARG A 186 -32.19 -14.29 5.71
CA ARG A 186 -30.90 -13.95 5.15
C ARG A 186 -30.62 -12.52 5.57
N SER A 187 -29.80 -12.35 6.60
CA SER A 187 -28.86 -11.23 6.60
C SER A 187 -27.99 -11.42 5.36
N GLU A 188 -28.45 -10.89 4.21
CA GLU A 188 -27.59 -10.57 3.08
C GLU A 188 -26.62 -9.48 3.55
N THR A 189 -25.69 -9.84 4.43
CA THR A 189 -24.40 -9.18 4.44
C THR A 189 -23.66 -9.68 3.20
N GLU A 190 -24.14 -9.29 2.01
CA GLU A 190 -23.36 -9.26 0.77
C GLU A 190 -22.24 -8.19 0.86
N GLY A 191 -21.61 -8.10 2.02
CA GLY A 191 -20.45 -7.25 2.25
C GLY A 191 -19.19 -7.92 1.71
N TRP A 192 -18.14 -7.12 1.52
CA TRP A 192 -16.82 -7.65 1.24
C TRP A 192 -16.41 -8.62 2.35
N SER A 193 -16.08 -9.86 2.00
CA SER A 193 -15.45 -10.78 2.95
C SER A 193 -14.13 -10.20 3.45
N MET A 194 -13.74 -10.53 4.68
CA MET A 194 -12.45 -10.11 5.24
C MET A 194 -11.28 -10.56 4.34
N GLU A 195 -11.38 -11.74 3.73
CA GLU A 195 -10.40 -12.25 2.76
C GLU A 195 -10.31 -11.35 1.52
N ASN A 196 -11.46 -10.97 0.92
CA ASN A 196 -11.49 -10.09 -0.24
C ASN A 196 -10.90 -8.71 0.09
N ALA A 197 -11.19 -8.18 1.29
CA ALA A 197 -10.64 -6.91 1.75
C ALA A 197 -9.10 -6.97 1.93
N VAL A 198 -8.59 -8.06 2.51
CA VAL A 198 -7.15 -8.31 2.69
C VAL A 198 -6.43 -8.45 1.34
N ILE A 199 -7.02 -9.19 0.39
CA ILE A 199 -6.47 -9.33 -0.97
C ILE A 199 -6.43 -7.96 -1.65
N LEU A 200 -7.52 -7.19 -1.57
CA LEU A 200 -7.60 -5.86 -2.15
C LEU A 200 -6.51 -4.93 -1.62
N ALA A 201 -6.32 -4.89 -0.29
CA ALA A 201 -5.27 -4.08 0.34
C ALA A 201 -3.85 -4.51 -0.09
N THR A 202 -3.62 -5.82 -0.27
CA THR A 202 -2.33 -6.33 -0.76
C THR A 202 -2.05 -5.88 -2.19
N VAL A 203 -3.05 -6.00 -3.06
CA VAL A 203 -2.96 -5.58 -4.46
C VAL A 203 -2.74 -4.07 -4.54
N GLU A 204 -3.45 -3.28 -3.74
CA GLU A 204 -3.25 -1.84 -3.65
C GLU A 204 -1.83 -1.48 -3.22
N GLY A 205 -1.30 -2.13 -2.17
CA GLY A 205 0.07 -1.90 -1.69
C GLY A 205 1.13 -2.19 -2.75
N LEU A 206 1.03 -3.32 -3.45
CA LEU A 206 1.94 -3.70 -4.53
C LEU A 206 1.84 -2.76 -5.74
N PHE A 207 0.62 -2.40 -6.14
CA PHE A 207 0.38 -1.46 -7.22
C PHE A 207 0.99 -0.08 -6.91
N THR A 208 0.84 0.39 -5.67
CA THR A 208 1.42 1.63 -5.18
C THR A 208 2.94 1.61 -5.26
N ILE A 209 3.58 0.51 -4.82
CA ILE A 209 5.03 0.32 -4.94
C ILE A 209 5.46 0.29 -6.41
N GLY A 210 4.74 -0.41 -7.28
CA GLY A 210 5.02 -0.43 -8.71
C GLY A 210 5.03 0.96 -9.35
N CYS A 211 4.00 1.77 -9.06
CA CYS A 211 3.93 3.16 -9.52
C CYS A 211 5.06 4.02 -8.92
N SER A 212 5.42 3.78 -7.66
CA SER A 212 6.54 4.47 -7.00
C SER A 212 7.88 4.23 -7.71
N LEU A 213 8.15 2.99 -8.15
CA LEU A 213 9.37 2.66 -8.87
C LEU A 213 9.42 3.34 -10.24
N VAL A 214 8.28 3.44 -10.92
CA VAL A 214 8.16 4.21 -12.16
C VAL A 214 8.41 5.70 -11.89
N GLY A 215 7.90 6.26 -10.79
CA GLY A 215 8.18 7.63 -10.36
C GLY A 215 9.67 7.86 -10.08
N VAL A 216 10.35 6.95 -9.38
CA VAL A 216 11.81 7.01 -9.18
C VAL A 216 12.54 6.99 -10.52
N HIS A 217 12.14 6.11 -11.44
CA HIS A 217 12.72 6.07 -12.78
C HIS A 217 12.49 7.39 -13.55
N ALA A 218 11.28 7.96 -13.48
CA ALA A 218 10.95 9.25 -14.07
C ALA A 218 11.87 10.36 -13.55
N SER A 219 12.20 10.35 -12.25
CA SER A 219 13.11 11.34 -11.66
C SER A 219 14.50 11.34 -12.32
N PHE A 220 15.02 10.17 -12.71
CA PHE A 220 16.29 10.05 -13.42
C PHE A 220 16.15 10.43 -14.90
N GLU A 221 15.01 10.14 -15.52
CA GLU A 221 14.76 10.52 -16.92
C GLU A 221 14.67 12.03 -17.10
N ILE A 222 14.08 12.75 -16.13
CA ILE A 222 14.10 14.21 -16.06
C ILE A 222 15.54 14.74 -16.10
N LYS A 223 16.50 14.08 -15.45
CA LYS A 223 17.91 14.50 -15.49
C LYS A 223 18.56 14.26 -16.85
N ARG A 224 18.11 13.25 -17.60
CA ARG A 224 18.65 12.86 -18.91
C ARG A 224 18.19 13.74 -20.08
N LYS A 225 17.09 14.50 -19.94
CA LYS A 225 16.57 15.46 -20.95
C LYS A 225 16.24 14.91 -22.35
N LYS A 226 16.14 13.59 -22.55
CA LYS A 226 16.02 13.02 -23.91
C LYS A 226 14.64 13.23 -24.55
N ARG A 227 13.56 12.83 -23.86
CA ARG A 227 12.21 12.79 -24.43
C ARG A 227 11.17 13.35 -23.47
N TYR A 228 10.57 14.50 -23.80
CA TYR A 228 9.59 15.16 -22.95
C TYR A 228 8.32 14.33 -22.73
N ARG A 229 7.68 13.87 -23.82
CA ARG A 229 6.39 13.14 -23.73
C ARG A 229 6.49 11.85 -22.95
N ARG A 230 7.60 11.14 -23.10
CA ARG A 230 7.90 9.90 -22.37
C ARG A 230 8.10 10.17 -20.87
N THR A 231 8.87 11.21 -20.56
CA THR A 231 9.09 11.66 -19.17
C THR A 231 7.77 12.03 -18.48
N GLN A 232 6.89 12.76 -19.17
CA GLN A 232 5.56 13.10 -18.67
C GLN A 232 4.68 11.86 -18.46
N ALA A 233 4.73 10.88 -19.36
CA ALA A 233 4.00 9.63 -19.20
C ALA A 233 4.46 8.84 -17.96
N PHE A 234 5.77 8.76 -17.70
CA PHE A 234 6.27 8.13 -16.48
C PHE A 234 5.93 8.91 -15.21
N CYS A 235 5.95 10.24 -15.25
CA CYS A 235 5.47 11.05 -14.13
C CYS A 235 3.97 10.82 -13.87
N TRP A 236 3.17 10.70 -14.92
CA TRP A 236 1.74 10.40 -14.82
C TRP A 236 1.49 9.03 -14.17
N VAL A 237 2.23 8.00 -14.55
CA VAL A 237 2.16 6.69 -13.85
C VAL A 237 2.59 6.85 -12.39
N GLY A 238 3.62 7.66 -12.13
CA GLY A 238 4.07 7.98 -10.77
C GLY A 238 3.00 8.64 -9.89
N LEU A 239 1.98 9.32 -10.44
CA LEU A 239 0.90 9.91 -9.64
C LEU A 239 0.09 8.88 -8.86
N PHE A 240 -0.03 7.68 -9.39
CA PHE A 240 -0.75 6.58 -8.73
C PHE A 240 0.02 5.99 -7.54
N SER A 241 1.23 6.49 -7.27
CA SER A 241 2.05 6.11 -6.13
C SER A 241 1.49 6.59 -4.78
N ARG A 242 0.41 7.40 -4.73
CA ARG A 242 -0.36 7.80 -3.52
C ARG A 242 0.48 8.11 -2.26
N GLY A 243 1.67 8.70 -2.40
CA GLY A 243 2.56 8.97 -1.26
C GLY A 243 1.92 9.88 -0.21
N LEU A 244 1.41 9.31 0.88
CA LEU A 244 0.56 9.99 1.87
C LEU A 244 -0.71 10.61 1.27
N ILE A 245 -1.34 9.89 0.34
CA ILE A 245 -2.63 10.18 -0.34
C ILE A 245 -2.61 11.44 -1.22
N ILE A 246 -2.23 12.59 -0.66
CA ILE A 246 -2.31 13.91 -1.29
C ILE A 246 -0.91 14.46 -1.60
N PHE A 247 0.04 14.33 -0.67
CA PHE A 247 1.33 15.03 -0.77
C PHE A 247 2.21 14.53 -1.91
N GLY A 248 2.38 13.22 -2.05
CA GLY A 248 3.19 12.61 -3.11
C GLY A 248 2.67 12.96 -4.50
N PRO A 249 1.38 12.73 -4.82
CA PRO A 249 0.80 13.14 -6.08
C PRO A 249 0.89 14.65 -6.32
N ALA A 250 0.70 15.49 -5.30
CA ALA A 250 0.83 16.94 -5.44
C ALA A 250 2.25 17.37 -5.83
N LEU A 251 3.30 16.77 -5.24
CA LEU A 251 4.69 17.05 -5.60
C LEU A 251 5.00 16.61 -7.05
N ILE A 252 4.50 15.44 -7.46
CA ILE A 252 4.66 14.94 -8.83
C ILE A 252 3.91 15.81 -9.83
N LEU A 253 2.68 16.24 -9.53
CA LEU A 253 1.92 17.19 -10.36
C LEU A 253 2.63 18.53 -10.50
N LEU A 254 3.13 19.09 -9.38
CA LEU A 254 3.89 20.33 -9.40
C LEU A 254 5.12 20.19 -10.30
N SER A 255 5.82 19.06 -10.23
CA SER A 255 6.93 18.77 -11.12
C SER A 255 6.50 18.68 -12.60
N MET A 256 5.40 17.98 -12.90
CA MET A 256 4.88 17.89 -14.26
C MET A 256 4.55 19.26 -14.84
N ILE A 257 3.99 20.17 -14.03
CA ILE A 257 3.75 21.57 -14.41
C ILE A 257 5.07 22.31 -14.67
N LEU A 258 6.06 22.19 -13.78
CA LEU A 258 7.38 22.81 -13.98
C LEU A 258 8.07 22.32 -15.26
N LEU A 259 7.95 21.04 -15.57
CA LEU A 259 8.48 20.47 -16.81
C LEU A 259 7.72 20.97 -18.05
N MET A 260 6.39 21.17 -17.94
CA MET A 260 5.58 21.73 -19.03
C MET A 260 6.01 23.16 -19.37
N LEU A 261 6.33 23.98 -18.36
CA LEU A 261 6.79 25.35 -18.55
C LEU A 261 8.21 25.44 -19.16
N ASN A 262 9.02 24.38 -19.01
CA ASN A 262 10.39 24.33 -19.54
C ASN A 262 10.57 23.16 -20.52
N LYS A 263 9.54 22.86 -21.34
CA LYS A 263 9.59 21.72 -22.28
C LYS A 263 10.72 21.83 -23.31
N GLN A 264 11.17 23.04 -23.62
CA GLN A 264 12.26 23.33 -24.57
C GLN A 264 13.64 22.85 -24.07
N ASP A 265 13.76 22.52 -22.78
CA ASP A 265 15.00 21.94 -22.22
C ASP A 265 15.26 20.49 -22.67
N PHE A 266 14.29 19.85 -23.32
CA PHE A 266 14.41 18.48 -23.81
C PHE A 266 14.91 18.43 -25.25
N GLU A 267 15.82 17.49 -25.52
CA GLU A 267 16.46 17.28 -26.84
C GLU A 267 15.42 17.11 -27.96
N ASP A 268 14.37 16.30 -27.71
CA ASP A 268 13.31 16.04 -28.69
C ASP A 268 12.42 17.25 -29.01
N GLN A 269 12.45 18.30 -28.18
CA GLN A 269 11.71 19.54 -28.45
C GLN A 269 12.54 20.56 -29.21
N GLN A 270 13.87 20.50 -29.10
CA GLN A 270 14.79 21.40 -29.82
C GLN A 270 14.89 21.00 -31.30
N GLU A 271 14.89 19.71 -31.62
CA GLU A 271 14.96 19.23 -33.00
C GLU A 271 13.74 19.63 -33.86
N MET A 272 12.57 19.85 -33.25
CA MET A 272 11.35 20.26 -33.95
C MET A 272 11.31 21.77 -34.28
N GLU A 273 12.09 22.62 -33.61
CA GLU A 273 12.12 24.07 -33.87
C GLU A 273 13.04 24.46 -35.04
N VAL A 274 13.83 23.51 -35.56
CA VAL A 274 14.85 23.75 -36.62
C VAL A 274 14.30 23.45 -38.04
N PHE A 275 13.03 23.04 -38.17
CA PHE A 275 12.38 22.75 -39.44
C PHE A 275 11.18 23.65 -39.73
#